data_AF-A0A645EKS5-F1
#
_entry.id   AF-A0A645EKS5-F1
#
_cell.length_a   1.000
_cell.length_b   1.000
_cell.length_c   1.000
_cell.angle_alpha   90.00
_cell.angle_beta   90.00
_cell.angle_gamma   90.00
#
_symmetry.space_group_name_H-M   'P 1'
#
loop_
_entity.id
_entity.type
_entity.pdbx_description
1 polymer ?
#
loop_
_entity_poly.entity_id
_entity_poly.type
_entity_poly.pdbx_seq_one_letter_code
_entity_poly.pdbx_strand_id
1 'polypeptide(L)' 'MYALDAAMKAADVSMCELFAPPTETNFGGALLTGSQSACKAACDAFAEAVKSVADNPTGF' A
#
# COMPACT_ATOMS: atom_id res chain seq x y z
N MET A 1 0.98 5.98 3.09
CA MET A 1 -0.45 6.10 3.45
C MET A 1 -1.38 5.97 2.25
N TYR A 2 -1.26 6.81 1.21
CA TYR A 2 -2.13 6.74 0.01
C TYR A 2 -2.16 5.35 -0.66
N ALA A 3 -1.00 4.81 -1.04
CA ALA A 3 -0.95 3.51 -1.70
C ALA A 3 -1.41 2.33 -0.83
N LEU A 4 -1.30 2.46 0.50
CA LEU A 4 -1.78 1.45 1.44
C LEU A 4 -3.32 1.42 1.49
N ASP A 5 -3.96 2.60 1.50
CA ASP A 5 -5.41 2.71 1.39
C ASP A 5 -5.93 2.11 0.06
N ALA A 6 -5.27 2.42 -1.05
CA ALA A 6 -5.59 1.85 -2.36
C ALA A 6 -5.47 0.31 -2.36
N ALA A 7 -4.39 -0.23 -1.79
CA ALA A 7 -4.17 -1.67 -1.69
C ALA A 7 -5.25 -2.38 -0.87
N MET A 8 -5.65 -1.82 0.27
CA MET A 8 -6.68 -2.39 1.15
C MET A 8 -8.09 -2.30 0.55
N LYS A 9 -8.36 -1.30 -0.31
CA LYS A 9 -9.64 -1.20 -1.03
C LYS A 9 -9.73 -2.13 -2.23
N ALA A 10 -8.59 -2.52 -2.81
CA ALA A 10 -8.54 -3.32 -4.03
C ALA A 10 -8.73 -4.83 -3.80
N ALA A 11 -8.55 -5.30 -2.56
CA ALA A 11 -8.56 -6.73 -2.26
C ALA A 11 -9.13 -7.02 -0.87
N ASP A 12 -9.64 -8.24 -0.67
CA ASP A 12 -10.07 -8.74 0.63
C ASP A 12 -8.86 -9.13 1.49
N VAL A 13 -8.24 -8.11 2.10
CA VAL A 13 -7.05 -8.24 2.94
C VAL A 13 -7.24 -7.51 4.27
N SER A 14 -6.61 -8.04 5.31
CA SER A 14 -6.55 -7.43 6.64
C SER A 14 -5.15 -6.91 6.94
N MET A 15 -5.06 -5.79 7.64
CA MET A 15 -3.76 -5.25 8.08
C MET A 15 -3.29 -5.98 9.34
N CYS A 16 -2.08 -6.53 9.29
CA CYS A 16 -1.44 -7.23 10.41
C CYS A 16 -0.50 -6.32 11.19
N GLU A 17 0.34 -5.57 10.49
CA GLU A 17 1.36 -4.71 11.07
C GLU A 17 1.42 -3.41 10.27
N LEU A 18 1.50 -2.28 10.96
CA LEU A 18 1.63 -0.96 10.34
C LEU A 18 3.01 -0.40 10.62
N PHE A 19 3.82 -0.24 9.58
CA PHE A 19 5.08 0.49 9.66
C PHE A 19 4.78 1.98 9.47
N ALA A 20 4.37 2.64 10.56
CA ALA A 20 4.07 4.07 10.55
C ALA A 20 5.31 4.90 10.19
N PRO A 21 5.20 5.89 9.29
CA PRO A 21 6.34 6.73 8.93
C PRO A 21 6.65 7.76 10.03
N PRO A 22 7.94 8.05 10.29
CA PRO A 22 9.12 7.45 9.66
C PRO A 22 9.56 6.16 10.37
N THR A 23 9.89 5.12 9.61
CA THR A 23 10.75 4.02 10.08
C THR A 23 12.19 4.51 10.22
N GLU A 24 13.09 3.67 10.76
CA GLU A 24 14.53 3.95 10.89
C GLU A 24 15.18 4.33 9.54
N THR A 25 14.61 3.86 8.43
CA THR A 25 15.07 4.14 7.07
C THR A 25 14.30 5.27 6.37
N ASN A 26 13.42 5.99 7.08
CA ASN A 26 12.54 7.06 6.57
C ASN A 26 11.48 6.61 5.55
N PHE A 27 10.98 5.37 5.68
CA PHE A 27 9.87 4.86 4.87
C PHE A 27 8.60 4.67 5.72
N GLY A 28 7.54 4.18 5.09
CA GLY A 28 6.35 3.64 5.75
C GLY A 28 5.72 2.54 4.89
N GLY A 29 4.89 1.70 5.50
CA GLY A 29 4.29 0.54 4.82
C GLY A 29 3.42 -0.29 5.77
N ALA A 30 3.04 -1.50 5.35
CA ALA A 30 2.31 -2.43 6.20
C ALA A 30 2.52 -3.88 5.76
N LEU A 31 2.26 -4.83 6.65
CA LEU A 31 2.04 -6.23 6.32
C LEU A 31 0.54 -6.48 6.23
N LEU A 32 0.09 -7.02 5.10
CA LEU A 32 -1.30 -7.39 4.84
C LEU A 32 -1.42 -8.92 4.73
N THR A 33 -2.53 -9.46 5.17
CA THR A 33 -2.86 -10.89 5.06
C THR A 33 -4.20 -11.12 4.39
N GLY A 34 -4.33 -12.24 3.70
CA GLY A 34 -5.51 -12.65 2.97
C GLY A 34 -5.21 -13.93 2.17
N SER A 35 -6.11 -14.29 1.26
CA SER A 35 -5.81 -15.35 0.29
C SER A 35 -4.64 -14.93 -0.62
N GLN A 36 -3.95 -15.91 -1.24
CA GLN A 36 -2.83 -15.61 -2.14
C GLN A 36 -3.22 -14.64 -3.26
N SER A 37 -4.40 -14.82 -3.86
CA SER A 37 -4.91 -13.93 -4.90
C SER A 37 -5.24 -12.53 -4.37
N ALA A 38 -5.80 -12.43 -3.16
CA ALA A 38 -6.07 -11.14 -2.53
C ALA A 38 -4.76 -10.39 -2.21
N CYS A 39 -3.75 -11.06 -1.65
CA CYS A 39 -2.43 -10.46 -1.42
C CYS A 39 -1.77 -10.00 -2.73
N LYS A 40 -1.89 -10.78 -3.81
CA LYS A 40 -1.36 -10.39 -5.12
C LYS A 40 -2.07 -9.15 -5.66
N ALA A 41 -3.40 -9.10 -5.59
CA ALA A 41 -4.18 -7.93 -6.01
C ALA A 41 -3.82 -6.67 -5.19
N ALA A 42 -3.63 -6.81 -3.88
CA ALA A 42 -3.18 -5.71 -3.02
C ALA A 42 -1.78 -5.21 -3.40
N CYS A 43 -0.84 -6.11 -3.71
CA CYS A 43 0.51 -5.73 -4.17
C CYS A 43 0.49 -4.97 -5.50
N ASP A 44 -0.35 -5.41 -6.45
CA ASP A 44 -0.46 -4.78 -7.77
C ASP A 44 -1.07 -3.36 -7.64
N ALA A 45 -2.14 -3.23 -6.85
CA ALA A 45 -2.76 -1.93 -6.56
C ALA A 45 -1.82 -0.98 -5.80
N PHE A 46 -1.05 -1.49 -4.84
CA PHE A 46 -0.04 -0.70 -4.11
C PHE A 46 1.00 -0.13 -5.08
N ALA A 47 1.57 -0.97 -5.95
CA ALA A 47 2.60 -0.56 -6.90
C ALA A 47 2.08 0.49 -7.89
N GLU A 48 0.85 0.33 -8.39
CA GLU A 48 0.20 1.32 -9.25
C GLU A 48 -0.01 2.66 -8.55
N ALA A 49 -0.53 2.65 -7.32
CA ALA A 49 -0.78 3.85 -6.56
C ALA A 49 0.52 4.62 -6.21
N VAL A 50 1.62 3.91 -5.90
CA VAL A 50 2.93 4.54 -5.69
C VAL A 50 3.42 5.23 -6.96
N LYS A 51 3.34 4.56 -8.11
CA LYS A 51 3.72 5.16 -9.41
C LYS A 51 2.86 6.38 -9.72
N SER A 52 1.55 6.31 -9.51
CA SER A 52 0.63 7.42 -9.76
C SER A 52 0.99 8.69 -8.97
N VAL A 53 1.32 8.56 -7.68
CA VAL A 53 1.77 9.71 -6.87
C VAL A 53 3.13 10.20 -7.34
N ALA A 54 4.03 9.31 -7.75
CA ALA A 54 5.33 9.71 -8.30
C ALA A 54 5.22 10.48 -9.63
N ASP A 55 4.27 10.09 -10.49
CA ASP A 55 4.01 10.73 -11.79
C ASP A 55 3.33 12.11 -11.64
N ASN A 56 2.57 12.33 -10.58
CA ASN A 56 1.88 13.59 -10.31
C ASN A 56 1.87 13.97 -8.81
N PRO A 57 3.03 14.35 -8.24
CA PRO A 57 3.18 14.46 -6.78
C PRO A 57 2.48 15.68 -6.14
N THR A 58 2.08 16.67 -6.95
CA THR A 58 1.46 17.92 -6.48
C THR A 58 0.01 18.09 -6.96
N GLY A 59 -0.53 17.14 -7.73
CA GLY A 59 -1.94 17.09 -8.06
C GLY A 59 -2.74 16.45 -6.93
N PHE A 60 -3.52 17.26 -6.23
CA PHE A 60 -4.37 16.85 -5.11
C PHE A 60 -5.84 16.75 -5.51
#